data_AF-A0A6G3SAG0-F1
#
_entry.id   AF-A0A6G3SAG0-F1
#
_cell.length_a   1.000
_cell.length_b   1.000
_cell.length_c   1.000
_cell.angle_alpha   90.00
_cell.angle_beta   90.00
_cell.angle_gamma   90.00
#
_symmetry.space_group_name_H-M   'P 1'
#
loop_
_entity.id
_entity.type
_entity.pdbx_description
1 polymer ?
#
loop_
_entity_poly.entity_id
_entity_poly.type
_entity_poly.pdbx_seq_one_letter_code
_entity_poly.pdbx_strand_id
1 'polypeptide(L)'
;MTSPATTESVPPQLSAGPRPAPGPAADEGLARRLRALACTAPLHDLDVRKANLAGEYSTYGMAEVALSAIDLVTLNMDFDTGADHDDIVARLVPRIAAQAPHRPTAQHERVARWVLENLINVGSVDRGFRAVYGTFATDGSYVRRDYDFKLIEEVPGYGGSVYLRTTDEAVNVLVGALDTDVTSAQIAAEVKLEVLISRGRLADAQRA
;
A
#
# COMPACT_ATOMS: atom_id res chain seq x y z
N MET A 1 -37.80 62.59 -30.68
CA MET A 1 -36.98 62.85 -29.48
C MET A 1 -36.52 61.51 -28.95
N THR A 2 -35.23 61.22 -29.13
CA THR A 2 -34.63 59.90 -28.94
C THR A 2 -33.66 60.03 -27.76
N SER A 3 -33.93 59.36 -26.64
CA SER A 3 -33.02 59.28 -25.50
C SER A 3 -32.15 58.02 -25.63
N PRO A 4 -30.84 58.08 -25.32
CA PRO A 4 -29.95 56.94 -25.45
C PRO A 4 -30.05 56.00 -24.24
N ALA A 5 -29.81 54.71 -24.50
CA ALA A 5 -29.70 53.67 -23.51
C ALA A 5 -28.40 53.79 -22.70
N THR A 6 -28.51 53.76 -21.38
CA THR A 6 -27.39 53.71 -20.44
C THR A 6 -26.80 52.30 -20.45
N THR A 7 -25.60 52.14 -20.99
CA THR A 7 -24.81 50.91 -20.88
C THR A 7 -24.39 50.69 -19.43
N GLU A 8 -24.94 49.65 -18.81
CA GLU A 8 -24.55 49.16 -17.49
C GLU A 8 -23.13 48.58 -17.57
N SER A 9 -22.20 49.25 -16.91
CA SER A 9 -20.78 48.88 -16.87
C SER A 9 -20.58 47.60 -16.05
N VAL A 10 -20.21 46.52 -16.73
CA VAL A 10 -19.77 45.27 -16.11
C VAL A 10 -18.52 45.54 -15.25
N PRO A 11 -18.49 45.14 -13.96
CA PRO A 11 -17.32 45.36 -13.12
C PRO A 11 -16.11 44.58 -13.65
N PRO A 12 -14.88 45.09 -13.49
CA PRO A 12 -13.68 44.41 -14.00
C PRO A 12 -13.54 43.04 -13.32
N GLN A 13 -13.51 41.97 -14.11
CA GLN A 13 -13.04 40.67 -13.63
C GLN A 13 -11.58 40.85 -13.22
N LEU A 14 -11.32 40.94 -11.92
CA LEU A 14 -9.99 40.90 -11.35
C LEU A 14 -9.30 39.63 -11.88
N SER A 15 -8.30 39.81 -12.75
CA SER A 15 -7.44 38.73 -13.20
C SER A 15 -6.91 38.02 -11.95
N ALA A 16 -7.31 36.77 -11.76
CA ALA A 16 -6.76 35.91 -10.73
C ALA A 16 -5.27 35.74 -11.02
N GLY A 17 -4.43 36.50 -10.32
CA GLY A 17 -2.99 36.27 -10.32
C GLY A 17 -2.68 34.83 -9.89
N PRO A 18 -1.43 34.37 -10.09
CA PRO A 18 -1.03 33.02 -9.70
C PRO A 18 -1.44 32.79 -8.24
N ARG A 19 -2.31 31.79 -7.99
CA ARG A 19 -2.68 31.46 -6.62
C ARG A 19 -1.41 31.09 -5.86
N PRO A 20 -1.13 31.71 -4.70
CA PRO A 20 -0.01 31.29 -3.87
C PRO A 20 -0.15 29.81 -3.54
N ALA A 21 0.99 29.14 -3.36
CA ALA A 21 1.00 27.73 -2.98
C ALA A 21 0.13 27.52 -1.73
N PRO A 22 -0.60 26.39 -1.63
CA PRO A 22 -1.44 26.09 -0.48
C PRO A 22 -0.67 26.22 0.84
N GLY A 23 -1.31 26.72 1.89
CA GLY A 23 -0.69 26.85 3.21
C GLY A 23 -0.53 25.51 3.95
N PRO A 24 0.15 25.49 5.10
CA PRO A 24 0.61 24.26 5.79
C PRO A 24 -0.46 23.19 6.05
N ALA A 25 -1.71 23.57 6.34
CA ALA A 25 -2.81 22.63 6.57
C ALA A 25 -3.25 21.88 5.30
N ALA A 26 -3.17 22.52 4.13
CA ALA A 26 -3.44 21.86 2.85
C ALA A 26 -2.32 20.88 2.48
N ASP A 27 -1.08 21.15 2.92
CA ASP A 27 0.06 20.27 2.73
C ASP A 27 0.01 19.01 3.60
N GLU A 28 -0.55 19.06 4.80
CA GLU A 28 -0.69 17.85 5.64
C GLU A 28 -1.59 16.79 4.97
N GLY A 29 -2.68 17.24 4.36
CA GLY A 29 -3.57 16.36 3.59
C GLY A 29 -2.89 15.80 2.34
N LEU A 30 -2.07 16.60 1.65
CA LEU A 30 -1.27 16.15 0.51
C LEU A 30 -0.18 15.16 0.94
N ALA A 31 0.59 15.47 1.98
CA ALA A 31 1.64 14.62 2.53
C ALA A 31 1.11 13.25 2.97
N ARG A 32 -0.08 13.20 3.57
CA ARG A 32 -0.75 11.94 3.92
C ARG A 32 -1.04 11.08 2.68
N ARG A 33 -1.58 11.69 1.62
CA ARG A 33 -1.88 11.00 0.35
C ARG A 33 -0.61 10.55 -0.36
N LEU A 34 0.45 11.37 -0.36
CA LEU A 34 1.74 11.00 -0.94
C LEU A 34 2.38 9.82 -0.20
N ARG A 35 2.28 9.75 1.13
CA ARG A 35 2.72 8.57 1.90
C ARG A 35 1.88 7.33 1.57
N ALA A 36 0.56 7.46 1.47
CA ALA A 36 -0.29 6.34 1.08
C ALA A 36 0.06 5.81 -0.33
N LEU A 37 0.30 6.70 -1.29
CA LEU A 37 0.78 6.32 -2.63
C LEU A 37 2.16 5.65 -2.57
N ALA A 38 3.07 6.17 -1.75
CA ALA A 38 4.40 5.58 -1.57
C ALA A 38 4.33 4.12 -1.11
N CYS A 39 3.37 3.74 -0.27
CA CYS A 39 3.20 2.36 0.18
C CYS A 39 2.82 1.37 -0.92
N THR A 40 2.31 1.85 -2.06
CA THR A 40 1.98 0.99 -3.23
C THR A 40 3.17 0.79 -4.17
N ALA A 41 4.15 1.69 -4.14
CA ALA A 41 5.29 1.66 -5.06
C ALA A 41 6.11 0.35 -4.97
N PRO A 42 6.41 -0.21 -3.78
CA PRO A 42 7.10 -1.48 -3.67
C PRO A 42 6.40 -2.64 -4.36
N LEU A 43 5.05 -2.65 -4.39
CA LEU A 43 4.27 -3.72 -5.00
C LEU A 43 4.43 -3.71 -6.52
N HIS A 44 4.41 -2.52 -7.12
CA HIS A 44 4.62 -2.35 -8.55
C HIS A 44 6.08 -2.57 -8.96
N ASP A 45 7.02 -2.20 -8.10
CA ASP A 45 8.44 -2.41 -8.32
C ASP A 45 8.82 -3.91 -8.42
N LEU A 46 8.04 -4.81 -7.81
CA LEU A 46 8.21 -6.25 -8.02
C LEU A 46 8.05 -6.65 -9.49
N ASP A 47 7.06 -6.08 -10.18
CA ASP A 47 6.82 -6.37 -11.60
C ASP A 47 7.89 -5.77 -12.51
N VAL A 48 8.57 -4.72 -12.07
CA VAL A 48 9.76 -4.18 -12.75
C VAL A 48 10.97 -5.10 -12.52
N ARG A 49 11.22 -5.47 -11.26
CA ARG A 49 12.39 -6.27 -10.87
C ARG A 49 12.33 -7.71 -11.38
N LYS A 50 11.14 -8.29 -11.56
CA LYS A 50 11.00 -9.64 -12.13
C LYS A 50 11.55 -9.77 -13.54
N ALA A 51 11.66 -8.67 -14.30
CA ALA A 51 12.21 -8.67 -15.66
C ALA A 51 13.68 -9.13 -15.68
N ASN A 52 14.41 -8.93 -14.58
CA ASN A 52 15.80 -9.36 -14.43
C ASN A 52 15.94 -10.87 -14.13
N LEU A 53 14.83 -11.58 -13.88
CA LEU A 53 14.80 -13.00 -13.52
C LEU A 53 14.49 -13.86 -14.76
N ALA A 54 15.46 -13.95 -15.68
CA ALA A 54 15.57 -14.91 -16.79
C ALA A 54 14.27 -15.26 -17.58
N GLY A 55 13.25 -14.37 -17.59
CA GLY A 55 11.95 -14.59 -18.24
C GLY A 55 11.01 -15.59 -17.56
N GLU A 56 11.49 -16.45 -16.66
CA GLU A 56 10.68 -17.47 -15.96
C GLU A 56 9.49 -16.86 -15.21
N TYR A 57 9.65 -15.62 -14.73
CA TYR A 57 8.69 -14.98 -13.83
C TYR A 57 7.74 -14.01 -14.55
N SER A 58 7.91 -13.82 -15.86
CA SER A 58 7.18 -12.82 -16.65
C SER A 58 5.65 -13.01 -16.62
N THR A 59 5.17 -14.26 -16.58
CA THR A 59 3.75 -14.61 -16.55
C THR A 59 3.05 -14.24 -15.24
N TYR A 60 3.78 -14.16 -14.12
CA TYR A 60 3.16 -13.90 -12.82
C TYR A 60 2.92 -12.41 -12.61
N GLY A 61 1.72 -12.03 -12.18
CA GLY A 61 1.40 -10.67 -11.73
C GLY A 61 1.89 -10.49 -10.30
N MET A 62 3.07 -9.88 -10.12
CA MET A 62 3.74 -9.88 -8.82
C MET A 62 3.03 -8.98 -7.81
N ALA A 63 2.48 -7.84 -8.24
CA ALA A 63 1.68 -6.99 -7.37
C ALA A 63 0.46 -7.72 -6.79
N GLU A 64 -0.21 -8.58 -7.57
CA GLU A 64 -1.34 -9.39 -7.10
C GLU A 64 -0.91 -10.44 -6.08
N VAL A 65 0.19 -11.13 -6.37
CA VAL A 65 0.80 -12.11 -5.45
C VAL A 65 1.22 -11.42 -4.15
N ALA A 66 1.79 -10.22 -4.23
CA ALA A 66 2.21 -9.44 -3.08
C ALA A 66 1.04 -8.98 -2.22
N LEU A 67 -0.04 -8.45 -2.81
CA LEU A 67 -1.26 -8.12 -2.08
C LEU A 67 -1.85 -9.34 -1.37
N SER A 68 -1.81 -10.49 -2.04
CA SER A 68 -2.27 -11.76 -1.47
C SER A 68 -1.40 -12.22 -0.30
N ALA A 69 -0.07 -12.04 -0.39
CA ALA A 69 0.86 -12.35 0.69
C ALA A 69 0.61 -11.45 1.91
N ILE A 70 0.44 -10.14 1.69
CA ILE A 70 0.12 -9.19 2.77
C ILE A 70 -1.21 -9.56 3.44
N ASP A 71 -2.23 -9.91 2.66
CA ASP A 71 -3.52 -10.35 3.21
C ASP A 71 -3.36 -11.63 4.05
N LEU A 72 -2.64 -12.63 3.55
CA LEU A 72 -2.38 -13.86 4.29
C LEU A 72 -1.60 -13.62 5.58
N VAL A 73 -0.54 -12.78 5.57
CA VAL A 73 0.18 -12.43 6.80
C VAL A 73 -0.75 -11.70 7.76
N THR A 74 -1.56 -10.76 7.28
CA THR A 74 -2.51 -10.01 8.11
C THR A 74 -3.55 -10.91 8.79
N LEU A 75 -3.98 -11.97 8.10
CA LEU A 75 -4.97 -12.91 8.64
C LEU A 75 -4.38 -14.00 9.54
N ASN A 76 -3.11 -14.34 9.35
CA ASN A 76 -2.44 -15.40 10.13
C ASN A 76 -1.52 -14.85 11.21
N MET A 77 -1.25 -13.54 11.23
CA MET A 77 -0.65 -12.89 12.39
C MET A 77 -1.71 -12.86 13.49
N ASP A 78 -1.61 -13.78 14.44
CA ASP A 78 -2.30 -13.63 15.71
C ASP A 78 -1.65 -12.47 16.51
N PHE A 79 -2.28 -12.08 17.62
CA PHE A 79 -1.77 -10.96 18.41
C PHE A 79 -0.36 -11.24 18.97
N ASP A 80 -0.07 -12.50 19.33
CA ASP A 80 1.08 -12.86 20.17
C ASP A 80 2.24 -13.55 19.44
N THR A 81 1.98 -14.29 18.35
CA THR A 81 2.97 -15.18 17.70
C THR A 81 3.44 -14.60 16.36
N GLY A 82 2.55 -14.02 15.56
CA GLY A 82 2.82 -13.64 14.16
C GLY A 82 2.69 -14.84 13.21
N ALA A 83 2.79 -14.59 11.90
CA ALA A 83 2.59 -15.63 10.88
C ALA A 83 3.88 -16.38 10.56
N ASP A 84 3.83 -17.72 10.48
CA ASP A 84 4.97 -18.54 10.06
C ASP A 84 5.27 -18.38 8.55
N HIS A 85 6.54 -18.20 8.20
CA HIS A 85 6.97 -17.94 6.83
C HIS A 85 6.61 -19.08 5.87
N ASP A 86 6.86 -20.34 6.26
CA ASP A 86 6.62 -21.49 5.39
C ASP A 86 5.12 -21.76 5.23
N ASP A 87 4.34 -21.52 6.27
CA ASP A 87 2.87 -21.56 6.20
C ASP A 87 2.32 -20.51 5.21
N ILE A 88 2.83 -19.28 5.23
CA ILE A 88 2.42 -18.24 4.27
C ILE A 88 2.77 -18.64 2.84
N VAL A 89 3.99 -19.15 2.61
CA VAL A 89 4.42 -19.65 1.29
C VAL A 89 3.49 -20.75 0.81
N ALA A 90 3.22 -21.77 1.64
CA ALA A 90 2.34 -22.88 1.29
C ALA A 90 0.91 -22.41 0.93
N ARG A 91 0.37 -21.44 1.66
CA ARG A 91 -0.95 -20.85 1.42
C ARG A 91 -1.02 -20.00 0.16
N LEU A 92 0.10 -19.41 -0.27
CA LEU A 92 0.18 -18.56 -1.45
C LEU A 92 0.27 -19.37 -2.77
N VAL A 93 0.86 -20.57 -2.72
CA VAL A 93 1.10 -21.43 -3.88
C VAL A 93 -0.15 -21.68 -4.74
N PRO A 94 -1.34 -22.05 -4.21
CA PRO A 94 -2.52 -22.28 -5.03
C PRO A 94 -2.94 -21.05 -5.86
N ARG A 95 -2.80 -19.84 -5.30
CA ARG A 95 -3.13 -18.60 -6.01
C ARG A 95 -2.11 -18.29 -7.11
N ILE A 96 -0.83 -18.51 -6.84
CA ILE A 96 0.23 -18.36 -7.87
C ILE A 96 0.05 -19.40 -8.98
N ALA A 97 -0.31 -20.63 -8.64
CA ALA A 97 -0.58 -21.69 -9.60
C ALA A 97 -1.74 -21.34 -10.54
N ALA A 98 -2.76 -20.64 -10.05
CA ALA A 98 -3.86 -20.17 -10.89
C ALA A 98 -3.42 -19.22 -12.01
N GLN A 99 -2.36 -18.43 -11.80
CA GLN A 99 -1.81 -17.54 -12.85
C GLN A 99 -1.04 -18.30 -13.94
N ALA A 100 -0.47 -19.48 -13.62
CA ALA A 100 0.27 -20.28 -14.59
C ALA A 100 0.15 -21.80 -14.32
N PRO A 101 -1.02 -22.42 -14.55
CA PRO A 101 -1.33 -23.79 -14.09
C PRO A 101 -0.43 -24.88 -14.68
N HIS A 102 0.21 -24.61 -15.81
CA HIS A 102 1.09 -25.56 -16.50
C HIS A 102 2.52 -25.56 -15.97
N ARG A 103 2.87 -24.66 -15.05
CA ARG A 103 4.20 -24.59 -14.45
C ARG A 103 4.32 -25.54 -13.26
N PRO A 104 5.53 -26.02 -12.94
CA PRO A 104 5.73 -26.91 -11.81
C PRO A 104 5.54 -26.18 -10.47
N THR A 105 5.01 -26.89 -9.46
CA THR A 105 4.81 -26.35 -8.10
C THR A 105 6.06 -25.71 -7.50
N ALA A 106 7.24 -26.31 -7.73
CA ALA A 106 8.51 -25.76 -7.27
C ALA A 106 8.78 -24.34 -7.82
N GLN A 107 8.29 -24.00 -9.02
CA GLN A 107 8.37 -22.65 -9.54
C GLN A 107 7.42 -21.70 -8.80
N HIS A 108 6.19 -22.12 -8.52
CA HIS A 108 5.23 -21.33 -7.75
C HIS A 108 5.74 -21.03 -6.34
N GLU A 109 6.34 -22.00 -5.66
CA GLU A 109 6.97 -21.79 -4.35
C GLU A 109 8.16 -20.83 -4.42
N ARG A 110 9.00 -20.92 -5.46
CA ARG A 110 10.11 -19.97 -5.67
C ARG A 110 9.59 -18.54 -5.86
N VAL A 111 8.50 -18.36 -6.59
CA VAL A 111 7.85 -17.06 -6.76
C VAL A 111 7.27 -16.56 -5.43
N ALA A 112 6.61 -17.43 -4.66
CA ALA A 112 6.07 -17.08 -3.35
C ALA A 112 7.16 -16.56 -2.40
N ARG A 113 8.25 -17.33 -2.24
CA ARG A 113 9.40 -16.94 -1.42
C ARG A 113 10.02 -15.64 -1.91
N TRP A 114 10.25 -15.53 -3.21
CA TRP A 114 10.82 -14.32 -3.80
C TRP A 114 9.96 -13.08 -3.51
N VAL A 115 8.64 -13.14 -3.69
CA VAL A 115 7.75 -12.02 -3.37
C VAL A 115 7.83 -11.66 -1.88
N LEU A 116 7.76 -12.66 -1.00
CA LEU A 116 7.75 -12.46 0.44
C LEU A 116 9.07 -11.85 0.96
N GLU A 117 10.21 -12.38 0.52
CA GLU A 117 11.54 -11.84 0.81
C GLU A 117 11.69 -10.38 0.35
N ASN A 118 11.11 -10.03 -0.80
CA ASN A 118 11.12 -8.67 -1.32
C ASN A 118 10.17 -7.73 -0.58
N LEU A 119 9.09 -8.23 0.03
CA LEU A 119 8.17 -7.45 0.86
C LEU A 119 8.72 -7.17 2.26
N ILE A 120 9.46 -8.14 2.83
CA ILE A 120 10.24 -7.97 4.05
C ILE A 120 11.44 -7.04 3.78
N ASN A 121 11.89 -7.01 2.51
CA ASN A 121 13.02 -6.24 2.02
C ASN A 121 14.36 -6.70 2.65
N VAL A 122 14.63 -8.01 2.65
CA VAL A 122 15.82 -8.67 3.26
C VAL A 122 17.13 -8.39 2.47
N GLY A 123 17.32 -7.18 1.91
CA GLY A 123 18.43 -6.80 1.00
C GLY A 123 19.66 -6.04 1.57
N SER A 124 19.56 -4.97 2.38
CA SER A 124 20.73 -4.38 3.10
C SER A 124 20.41 -3.56 4.38
N VAL A 125 21.19 -3.81 5.45
CA VAL A 125 21.36 -3.27 6.83
C VAL A 125 20.45 -2.17 7.47
N ASP A 126 19.55 -1.46 6.77
CA ASP A 126 18.59 -0.52 7.39
C ASP A 126 17.20 -0.64 6.72
N ARG A 127 16.65 -1.86 6.77
CA ARG A 127 15.69 -2.40 5.78
C ARG A 127 14.24 -1.97 5.99
N GLY A 128 13.90 -0.81 5.45
CA GLY A 128 12.55 -0.41 5.06
C GLY A 128 12.51 0.09 3.62
N PHE A 129 11.32 0.30 3.08
CA PHE A 129 11.14 1.09 1.87
C PHE A 129 11.30 2.57 2.21
N ARG A 130 11.95 3.33 1.33
CA ARG A 130 12.10 4.78 1.46
C ARG A 130 11.37 5.47 0.31
N ALA A 131 10.59 6.48 0.66
CA ALA A 131 10.05 7.43 -0.30
C ALA A 131 10.44 8.85 0.10
N VAL A 132 10.52 9.74 -0.89
CA VAL A 132 10.79 11.16 -0.66
C VAL A 132 9.56 11.94 -1.08
N TYR A 133 9.08 12.84 -0.23
CA TYR A 133 7.93 13.69 -0.53
C TYR A 133 8.23 15.14 -0.16
N GLY A 134 7.50 16.06 -0.82
CA GLY A 134 7.60 17.49 -0.57
C GLY A 134 6.54 17.99 0.40
N THR A 135 6.91 18.97 1.21
CA THR A 135 5.99 19.74 2.06
C THR A 135 6.54 21.16 2.22
N PHE A 136 5.82 22.05 2.89
CA PHE A 136 6.28 23.40 3.18
C PHE A 136 6.53 23.55 4.69
N ALA A 137 7.62 24.21 5.05
CA ALA A 137 7.91 24.60 6.42
C ALA A 137 7.02 25.77 6.86
N THR A 138 7.04 26.09 8.15
CA THR A 138 6.23 27.17 8.73
C THR A 138 6.57 28.56 8.19
N ASP A 139 7.78 28.72 7.64
CA ASP A 139 8.25 29.93 6.95
C ASP A 139 7.85 29.98 5.46
N GLY A 140 7.13 28.96 4.96
CA GLY A 140 6.70 28.86 3.57
C GLY A 140 7.77 28.31 2.61
N SER A 141 8.92 27.85 3.11
CA SER A 141 9.95 27.22 2.28
C SER A 141 9.59 25.77 1.91
N TYR A 142 9.86 25.35 0.67
CA TYR A 142 9.66 23.96 0.25
C TYR A 142 10.77 23.07 0.81
N VAL A 143 10.38 22.00 1.50
CA VAL A 143 11.29 21.02 2.09
C VAL A 143 10.96 19.61 1.60
N ARG A 144 12.01 18.84 1.32
CA ARG A 144 11.89 17.40 1.06
C ARG A 144 12.01 16.64 2.36
N ARG A 145 11.19 15.62 2.53
CA ARG A 145 11.23 14.72 3.68
C ARG A 145 11.33 13.28 3.21
N ASP A 146 12.15 12.53 3.92
CA ASP A 146 12.21 11.09 3.78
C ASP A 146 11.06 10.45 4.57
N TYR A 147 10.50 9.39 4.01
CA TYR A 147 9.52 8.53 4.63
C TYR A 147 10.01 7.10 4.52
N ASP A 148 10.50 6.59 5.64
CA ASP A 148 10.91 5.20 5.80
C ASP A 148 9.71 4.40 6.36
N PHE A 149 9.38 3.30 5.71
CA PHE A 149 8.26 2.43 6.09
C PHE A 149 8.58 0.97 5.79
N LYS A 150 7.77 0.05 6.32
CA LYS A 150 7.80 -1.37 5.92
C LYS A 150 6.41 -1.79 5.47
N LEU A 151 6.31 -2.96 4.86
CA LEU A 151 5.02 -3.58 4.57
C LEU A 151 4.84 -4.82 5.44
N ILE A 152 5.83 -5.70 5.40
CA ILE A 152 5.96 -6.87 6.26
C ILE A 152 7.26 -6.72 7.06
N GLU A 153 7.23 -7.14 8.32
CA GLU A 153 8.40 -7.21 9.17
C GLU A 153 8.55 -8.57 9.82
N GLU A 154 9.81 -8.94 10.09
CA GLU A 154 10.18 -10.12 10.85
C GLU A 154 10.29 -9.75 12.32
N VAL A 155 9.58 -10.48 13.18
CA VAL A 155 9.57 -10.31 14.63
C VAL A 155 10.07 -11.59 15.28
N PRO A 156 10.99 -11.50 16.26
CA PRO A 156 11.50 -12.67 16.95
C PRO A 156 10.40 -13.31 17.81
N GLY A 157 10.25 -14.61 17.65
CA GLY A 157 9.37 -15.48 18.42
C GLY A 157 10.06 -16.14 19.61
N TYR A 158 9.27 -16.85 20.41
CA TYR A 158 9.80 -17.66 21.51
C TYR A 158 10.66 -18.81 20.97
N GLY A 159 11.84 -19.02 21.54
CA GLY A 159 12.75 -20.09 21.11
C GLY A 159 13.58 -19.78 19.86
N GLY A 160 13.59 -18.54 19.39
CA GLY A 160 14.43 -18.10 18.26
C GLY A 160 13.81 -18.33 16.87
N SER A 161 12.53 -18.68 16.81
CA SER A 161 11.76 -18.61 15.56
C SER A 161 11.59 -17.16 15.11
N VAL A 162 11.34 -16.97 13.82
CA VAL A 162 11.07 -15.66 13.22
C VAL A 162 9.68 -15.71 12.62
N TYR A 163 8.84 -14.74 12.98
CA TYR A 163 7.47 -14.64 12.50
C TYR A 163 7.26 -13.36 11.71
N LEU A 164 6.28 -13.39 10.82
CA LEU A 164 5.94 -12.29 9.96
C LEU A 164 4.78 -11.50 10.54
N ARG A 165 4.89 -10.18 10.50
CA ARG A 165 3.80 -9.26 10.86
C ARG A 165 3.59 -8.23 9.77
N THR A 166 2.33 -7.90 9.53
CA THR A 166 1.95 -6.79 8.67
C THR A 166 2.02 -5.49 9.46
N THR A 167 2.57 -4.45 8.85
CA THR A 167 2.62 -3.09 9.41
C THR A 167 1.34 -2.30 9.13
N ASP A 168 1.14 -1.20 9.84
CA ASP A 168 0.00 -0.31 9.61
C ASP A 168 -0.06 0.22 8.16
N GLU A 169 1.09 0.50 7.55
CA GLU A 169 1.18 0.90 6.14
C GLU A 169 0.59 -0.12 5.19
N ALA A 170 0.94 -1.39 5.38
CA ALA A 170 0.42 -2.48 4.55
C ALA A 170 -1.08 -2.72 4.78
N VAL A 171 -1.55 -2.62 6.03
CA VAL A 171 -3.00 -2.67 6.31
C VAL A 171 -3.72 -1.49 5.64
N ASN A 172 -3.13 -0.29 5.67
CA ASN A 172 -3.72 0.88 5.01
C ASN A 172 -3.78 0.73 3.48
N VAL A 173 -2.80 0.06 2.86
CA VAL A 173 -2.87 -0.30 1.43
C VAL A 173 -4.03 -1.26 1.16
N LEU A 174 -4.20 -2.30 1.99
CA LEU A 174 -5.30 -3.26 1.84
C LEU A 174 -6.68 -2.60 2.00
N VAL A 175 -6.81 -1.65 2.93
CA VAL A 175 -8.07 -0.93 3.19
C VAL A 175 -8.34 0.12 2.14
N GLY A 176 -7.32 0.88 1.73
CA GLY A 176 -7.45 1.92 0.70
C GLY A 176 -7.80 1.37 -0.69
N ALA A 177 -7.51 0.09 -0.94
CA ALA A 177 -7.91 -0.62 -2.15
C ALA A 177 -9.37 -1.11 -2.12
N LEU A 178 -10.07 -0.98 -1.00
CA LEU A 178 -11.49 -1.33 -0.93
C LEU A 178 -12.31 -0.20 -1.54
N ASP A 179 -13.20 -0.58 -2.46
CA ASP A 179 -14.21 0.29 -3.05
C ASP A 179 -15.34 0.52 -2.04
N THR A 180 -15.00 1.00 -0.84
CA THR A 180 -15.99 1.42 0.15
C THR A 180 -16.23 2.91 -0.05
N ASP A 181 -17.49 3.29 -0.28
CA ASP A 181 -17.93 4.68 -0.29
C ASP A 181 -17.78 5.27 1.12
N VAL A 182 -16.58 5.78 1.43
CA VAL A 182 -16.27 6.37 2.73
C VAL A 182 -16.59 7.86 2.68
N THR A 183 -17.82 8.22 3.08
CA THR A 183 -18.25 9.64 3.15
C THR A 183 -17.66 10.37 4.37
N SER A 184 -16.97 9.68 5.30
CA SER A 184 -16.37 10.29 6.52
C SER A 184 -15.28 9.41 7.17
N ALA A 185 -14.24 10.05 7.73
CA ALA A 185 -13.06 9.38 8.32
C ALA A 185 -13.37 8.49 9.55
N GLN A 186 -14.42 8.81 10.32
CA GLN A 186 -14.86 7.99 11.46
C GLN A 186 -15.39 6.61 11.00
N ILE A 187 -16.16 6.63 9.91
CA ILE A 187 -16.73 5.44 9.28
C ILE A 187 -15.61 4.58 8.67
N ALA A 188 -14.55 5.21 8.15
CA ALA A 188 -13.37 4.50 7.62
C ALA A 188 -12.69 3.61 8.67
N ALA A 189 -12.57 4.09 9.91
CA ALA A 189 -11.94 3.35 11.00
C ALA A 189 -12.82 2.17 11.46
N GLU A 190 -14.14 2.37 11.50
CA GLU A 190 -15.12 1.33 11.83
C GLU A 190 -15.18 0.25 10.75
N VAL A 191 -15.22 0.65 9.47
CA VAL A 191 -15.13 -0.26 8.32
C VAL A 191 -13.81 -1.01 8.32
N LYS A 192 -12.68 -0.36 8.62
CA LYS A 192 -11.37 -1.03 8.72
C LYS A 192 -11.41 -2.17 9.74
N LEU A 193 -12.06 -1.97 10.88
CA LEU A 193 -12.24 -3.02 11.89
C LEU A 193 -13.20 -4.12 11.40
N GLU A 194 -14.34 -3.76 10.82
CA GLU A 194 -15.35 -4.71 10.35
C GLU A 194 -14.83 -5.59 9.21
N VAL A 195 -14.02 -5.02 8.31
CA VAL A 195 -13.34 -5.76 7.24
C VAL A 195 -12.35 -6.77 7.82
N LEU A 196 -11.54 -6.36 8.79
CA LEU A 196 -10.60 -7.28 9.45
C LEU A 196 -11.36 -8.42 10.18
N ILE A 197 -12.48 -8.11 10.82
CA ILE A 197 -13.34 -9.10 11.48
C ILE A 197 -13.99 -10.05 10.46
N SER A 198 -14.56 -9.52 9.38
CA SER A 198 -15.21 -10.30 8.33
C SER A 198 -14.22 -11.25 7.66
N ARG A 199 -13.01 -10.76 7.36
CA ARG A 199 -11.93 -11.61 6.83
C ARG A 199 -11.47 -12.67 7.83
N GLY A 200 -11.33 -12.34 9.11
CA GLY A 200 -11.04 -13.32 10.16
C GLY A 200 -12.08 -14.45 10.22
N ARG A 201 -13.37 -14.11 10.14
CA ARG A 201 -14.48 -15.09 10.14
C ARG A 201 -14.54 -15.95 8.88
N LEU A 202 -14.18 -15.40 7.73
CA LEU A 202 -14.12 -16.17 6.47
C LEU A 202 -12.95 -17.16 6.46
N ALA A 203 -11.83 -16.80 7.08
CA ALA A 203 -10.70 -17.71 7.25
C ALA A 203 -11.07 -18.91 8.14
N ASP A 204 -11.86 -18.70 9.19
CA ASP A 204 -12.39 -19.78 10.04
C ASP A 204 -13.37 -20.69 9.28
N ALA A 205 -14.23 -20.10 8.43
CA ALA A 205 -15.21 -20.86 7.65
C ALA A 205 -14.57 -21.72 6.54
N GLN A 206 -13.40 -21.35 6.02
CA GLN A 206 -12.66 -22.17 5.05
C GLN A 206 -11.88 -23.34 5.69
N ARG A 207 -11.76 -23.37 7.02
CA ARG A 207 -11.07 -24.43 7.78
C ARG A 207 -12.02 -25.48 8.38
N ALA A 208 -13.34 -25.30 8.28
CA ALA A 208 -14.38 -26.21 8.77
C ALA A 208 -14.98 -27.06 7.64
#